data_AF-A0A964IC12-F1
#
_entry.id   AF-A0A964IC12-F1
#
_cell.length_a   1.000
_cell.length_b   1.000
_cell.length_c   1.000
_cell.angle_alpha   90.00
_cell.angle_beta   90.00
_cell.angle_gamma   90.00
#
_symmetry.space_group_name_H-M   'P 1'
#
loop_
_entity.id
_entity.type
_entity.pdbx_description
1 polymer ?
#
loop_
_entity_poly.entity_id
_entity_poly.type
_entity_poly.pdbx_seq_one_letter_code
_entity_poly.pdbx_strand_id
1 'polypeptide(L)'
;MTKSIGPEHWAALMRTEVRSSTQSNERVLARQAVSVEWDRYPYSESTRRLFVVQYSMGFSRAQYYQTTLFGKTEETLGDHRLATILALRQPWGTWRASAAYSAYLHDASKYNIDLFADADARLFRGFALNVEGSFTRVRNQIYLAAGTATDEEVLLRLRRVETGYRYRMIVGFSFQFGSIFNNVVNPRWSATTGRQGG
;
A
#
# COMPACT_ATOMS: atom_id res chain seq x y z
N MET A 1 7.01 -16.57 -2.65
CA MET A 1 6.45 -17.72 -1.90
C MET A 1 6.15 -17.27 -0.49
N THR A 2 4.90 -17.36 -0.06
CA THR A 2 4.47 -17.11 1.33
C THR A 2 4.38 -18.44 2.04
N LYS A 3 4.95 -18.54 3.25
CA LYS A 3 4.85 -19.72 4.10
C LYS A 3 4.55 -19.27 5.52
N SER A 4 3.50 -19.81 6.13
CA SER A 4 3.24 -19.65 7.56
C SER A 4 4.38 -20.33 8.33
N ILE A 5 5.04 -19.61 9.23
CA ILE A 5 6.15 -20.16 10.02
C ILE A 5 5.79 -20.06 11.50
N GLY A 6 5.21 -21.11 12.06
CA GLY A 6 4.82 -21.16 13.48
C GLY A 6 3.34 -20.83 13.73
N PRO A 7 2.94 -20.58 14.99
CA PRO A 7 1.52 -20.40 15.38
C PRO A 7 0.89 -19.25 14.57
N GLU A 8 -0.45 -19.21 14.50
CA GLU A 8 -1.35 -18.43 13.60
C GLU A 8 -1.08 -16.92 13.43
N HIS A 9 -0.01 -16.40 14.01
CA HIS A 9 0.43 -15.03 14.08
C HIS A 9 1.68 -14.73 13.26
N TRP A 10 2.44 -15.73 12.77
CA TRP A 10 3.70 -15.49 12.06
C TRP A 10 3.67 -16.04 10.64
N ALA A 11 4.02 -15.17 9.69
CA ALA A 11 4.21 -15.54 8.30
C ALA A 11 5.56 -15.05 7.79
N ALA A 12 6.14 -15.79 6.86
CA ALA A 12 7.30 -15.32 6.11
C ALA A 12 7.01 -15.34 4.61
N LEU A 13 7.57 -14.35 3.92
CA LEU A 13 7.43 -14.15 2.50
C LEU A 13 8.79 -13.94 1.87
N MET A 14 9.14 -14.77 0.91
CA MET A 14 10.25 -14.50 0.00
C MET A 14 9.69 -14.00 -1.34
N ARG A 15 10.16 -12.83 -1.79
CA ARG A 15 9.81 -12.21 -3.06
C ARG A 15 11.06 -12.07 -3.91
N THR A 16 11.02 -12.63 -5.12
CA THR A 16 12.02 -12.38 -6.16
C THR A 16 11.33 -11.61 -7.28
N GLU A 17 11.96 -10.55 -7.73
CA GLU A 17 11.43 -9.65 -8.75
C GLU A 17 12.53 -9.34 -9.76
N VAL A 18 12.21 -9.42 -11.05
CA VAL A 18 13.06 -8.92 -12.12
C VAL A 18 12.23 -7.93 -12.92
N ARG A 19 12.70 -6.69 -13.04
CA ARG A 19 12.00 -5.64 -13.78
C ARG A 19 12.93 -4.88 -14.72
N SER A 20 12.33 -4.29 -15.74
CA SER A 20 12.97 -3.35 -16.66
C SER A 20 12.05 -2.14 -16.80
N SER A 21 12.62 -0.93 -16.71
CA SER A 21 11.86 0.31 -16.73
C SER A 21 12.70 1.43 -17.32
N THR A 22 12.37 1.87 -18.53
CA THR A 22 12.98 3.06 -19.16
C THR A 22 12.69 4.34 -18.38
N GLN A 23 11.48 4.49 -17.82
CA GLN A 23 11.09 5.67 -17.01
C GLN A 23 11.92 5.82 -15.73
N SER A 24 12.35 4.71 -15.13
CA SER A 24 13.20 4.73 -13.92
C SER A 24 14.69 4.59 -14.23
N ASN A 25 15.10 4.69 -15.50
CA ASN A 25 16.48 4.46 -15.98
C ASN A 25 17.01 3.03 -15.70
N GLU A 26 16.15 2.06 -15.39
CA GLU A 26 16.54 0.71 -15.00
C GLU A 26 16.47 -0.24 -16.19
N ARG A 27 17.62 -0.64 -16.74
CA ARG A 27 17.69 -1.63 -17.82
C ARG A 27 17.30 -3.01 -17.31
N VAL A 28 17.91 -3.43 -16.21
CA VAL A 28 17.56 -4.65 -15.50
C VAL A 28 17.72 -4.38 -14.01
N LEU A 29 16.66 -4.63 -13.23
CA LEU A 29 16.72 -4.69 -11.79
C LEU A 29 16.31 -6.09 -11.34
N ALA A 30 17.24 -6.83 -10.76
CA ALA A 30 16.97 -8.10 -10.10
C ALA A 30 16.96 -7.88 -8.59
N ARG A 31 15.83 -8.16 -7.94
CA ARG A 31 15.64 -7.99 -6.49
C ARG A 31 15.22 -9.29 -5.85
N GLN A 32 15.85 -9.61 -4.73
CA GLN A 32 15.41 -10.65 -3.80
C GLN A 32 15.15 -10.03 -2.45
N ALA A 33 13.97 -10.29 -1.89
CA ALA A 33 13.58 -9.79 -0.58
C ALA A 33 12.96 -10.90 0.26
N VAL A 34 13.31 -10.92 1.53
CA VAL A 34 12.70 -11.77 2.55
C VAL A 34 11.93 -10.87 3.50
N SER A 35 10.77 -11.32 3.94
CA SER A 35 9.89 -10.59 4.84
C SER A 35 9.37 -11.53 5.90
N VAL A 36 9.23 -11.01 7.10
CA VAL A 36 8.58 -11.65 8.22
C VAL A 36 7.45 -10.74 8.65
N GLU A 37 6.29 -11.33 8.90
CA GLU A 37 5.08 -10.65 9.28
C GLU A 37 4.58 -11.26 10.60
N TRP A 38 4.16 -10.38 11.50
CA TRP A 38 3.59 -10.72 12.78
C TRP A 38 2.22 -10.06 12.94
N ASP A 39 1.21 -10.89 13.17
CA ASP A 39 -0.17 -10.49 13.34
C ASP A 39 -0.60 -10.68 14.79
N ARG A 40 -1.14 -9.62 15.41
CA ARG A 40 -1.64 -9.71 16.80
C ARG A 40 -2.91 -10.57 16.91
N TYR A 41 -3.71 -10.60 15.85
CA TYR A 41 -4.98 -11.32 15.78
C TYR A 41 -4.84 -12.51 14.81
N PRO A 42 -5.38 -13.68 15.15
CA PRO A 42 -5.33 -14.83 14.26
C PRO A 42 -6.08 -14.54 12.96
N TYR A 43 -5.71 -15.22 11.88
CA TYR A 43 -6.26 -14.98 10.55
C TYR A 43 -7.80 -15.07 10.50
N SER A 44 -8.40 -15.88 11.38
CA SER A 44 -9.86 -16.04 11.53
C SER A 44 -10.59 -14.76 12.00
N GLU A 45 -9.91 -13.85 12.71
CA GLU A 45 -10.47 -12.59 13.23
C GLU A 45 -10.13 -11.36 12.38
N SER A 46 -9.29 -11.53 11.36
CA SER A 46 -8.79 -10.45 10.49
C SER A 46 -9.89 -9.68 9.77
N THR A 47 -11.07 -10.27 9.62
CA THR A 47 -12.26 -9.63 9.02
C THR A 47 -12.83 -8.48 9.88
N ARG A 48 -12.54 -8.46 11.19
CA ARG A 48 -13.00 -7.42 12.13
C ARG A 48 -11.87 -6.56 12.68
N ARG A 49 -10.73 -7.15 13.01
CA ARG A 49 -9.58 -6.43 13.56
C ARG A 49 -8.31 -7.06 13.04
N LEU A 50 -7.45 -6.22 12.49
CA LEU A 50 -6.15 -6.60 11.95
C LEU A 50 -5.13 -5.64 12.54
N PHE A 51 -4.06 -6.20 13.09
CA PHE A 51 -2.87 -5.45 13.45
C PHE A 51 -1.66 -6.29 13.05
N VAL A 52 -0.96 -5.81 12.04
CA VAL A 52 0.14 -6.48 11.36
C VAL A 52 1.39 -5.64 11.52
N VAL A 53 2.50 -6.28 11.87
CA VAL A 53 3.84 -5.70 11.79
C VAL A 53 4.65 -6.54 10.83
N GLN A 54 5.11 -5.93 9.74
CA GLN A 54 5.91 -6.57 8.71
C GLN A 54 7.30 -5.96 8.68
N TYR A 55 8.32 -6.80 8.69
CA TYR A 55 9.70 -6.42 8.46
C TYR A 55 10.23 -7.13 7.22
N SER A 56 10.85 -6.38 6.31
CA SER A 56 11.41 -6.90 5.07
C SER A 56 12.86 -6.45 4.91
N MET A 57 13.69 -7.34 4.38
CA MET A 57 15.04 -7.03 3.94
C MET A 57 15.18 -7.43 2.47
N GLY A 58 15.75 -6.53 1.67
CA GLY A 58 15.90 -6.69 0.24
C GLY A 58 17.33 -6.47 -0.22
N PHE A 59 17.74 -7.23 -1.23
CA PHE A 59 18.94 -7.02 -2.01
C PHE A 59 18.55 -6.88 -3.47
N SER A 60 19.00 -5.81 -4.11
CA SER A 60 18.72 -5.50 -5.50
C SER A 60 20.02 -5.28 -6.26
N ARG A 61 20.13 -5.83 -7.46
CA ARG A 61 21.21 -5.51 -8.40
C ARG A 61 20.60 -4.78 -9.58
N ALA A 62 21.02 -3.54 -9.77
CA ALA A 62 20.49 -2.63 -10.78
C ALA A 62 21.55 -2.38 -11.86
N GLN A 63 21.16 -2.51 -13.11
CA GLN A 63 21.91 -2.03 -14.27
C GLN A 63 21.10 -0.93 -14.95
N TYR A 64 21.74 0.20 -15.20
CA TYR A 64 21.06 1.39 -15.73
C TYR A 64 21.27 1.55 -17.24
N TYR A 65 20.33 2.23 -17.90
CA TYR A 65 20.53 2.63 -19.31
C TYR A 65 21.55 3.76 -19.44
N GLN A 66 21.53 4.69 -18.49
CA GLN A 66 22.42 5.85 -18.41
C GLN A 66 23.05 5.93 -17.02
N THR A 67 24.24 6.54 -16.93
CA THR A 67 24.93 6.79 -15.67
C THR A 67 24.02 7.53 -14.68
N THR A 68 23.88 7.02 -13.46
CA THR A 68 23.11 7.68 -12.39
C THR A 68 23.77 8.99 -11.96
N LEU A 69 23.03 9.84 -11.25
CA LEU A 69 23.56 11.08 -10.65
C LEU A 69 24.84 10.88 -9.84
N PHE A 70 25.06 9.65 -9.34
CA PHE A 70 26.22 9.25 -8.55
C PHE A 70 27.33 8.57 -9.37
N GLY A 71 27.28 8.63 -10.69
CA GLY A 71 28.31 8.08 -11.57
C GLY A 71 28.25 6.55 -11.72
N LYS A 72 27.12 5.90 -11.39
CA LYS A 72 27.00 4.43 -11.43
C LYS A 72 26.26 3.95 -12.68
N THR A 73 26.79 2.94 -13.34
CA THR A 73 26.14 2.20 -14.44
C THR A 73 25.58 0.86 -13.97
N GLU A 74 26.15 0.32 -12.89
CA GLU A 74 25.68 -0.85 -12.17
C GLU A 74 25.87 -0.64 -10.67
N GLU A 75 24.90 -1.07 -9.85
CA GLU A 75 25.02 -1.04 -8.40
C GLU A 75 24.27 -2.18 -7.71
N THR A 76 24.75 -2.55 -6.52
CA THR A 76 24.08 -3.48 -5.62
C THR A 76 23.58 -2.72 -4.41
N LEU A 77 22.28 -2.82 -4.14
CA LEU A 77 21.57 -2.09 -3.11
C LEU A 77 20.96 -3.05 -2.11
N GLY A 78 21.35 -2.91 -0.84
CA GLY A 78 20.64 -3.52 0.28
C GLY A 78 19.70 -2.50 0.92
N ASP A 79 18.47 -2.91 1.23
CA ASP A 79 17.50 -2.09 1.94
C ASP A 79 16.71 -2.91 2.97
N HIS A 80 16.12 -2.19 3.92
CA HIS A 80 15.16 -2.77 4.84
C HIS A 80 13.89 -1.92 4.90
N ARG A 81 12.78 -2.56 5.24
CA ARG A 81 11.47 -1.94 5.39
C ARG A 81 10.78 -2.45 6.63
N LEU A 82 10.25 -1.55 7.43
CA LEU A 82 9.33 -1.84 8.52
C LEU A 82 7.97 -1.24 8.15
N ALA A 83 6.91 -2.04 8.20
CA ALA A 83 5.55 -1.60 7.96
C ALA A 83 4.63 -2.07 9.10
N THR A 84 3.69 -1.24 9.48
CA THR A 84 2.65 -1.54 10.44
C THR A 84 1.31 -1.19 9.82
N ILE A 85 0.35 -2.10 9.92
CA ILE A 85 -0.99 -1.95 9.37
C ILE A 85 -1.99 -2.24 10.48
N LEU A 86 -2.91 -1.30 10.70
CA LEU A 86 -4.05 -1.42 11.60
C LEU A 86 -5.31 -1.30 10.76
N ALA A 87 -6.23 -2.26 10.88
CA ALA A 87 -7.57 -2.17 10.32
C ALA A 87 -8.59 -2.61 11.37
N LEU A 88 -9.55 -1.75 11.66
CA LEU A 88 -10.63 -1.98 12.62
C LEU A 88 -11.96 -1.78 11.91
N ARG A 89 -12.80 -2.81 11.90
CA ARG A 89 -14.15 -2.77 11.35
C ARG A 89 -15.16 -2.95 12.48
N GLN A 90 -16.02 -1.96 12.66
CA GLN A 90 -17.10 -1.91 13.64
C GLN A 90 -18.45 -1.70 12.91
N PRO A 91 -19.60 -2.02 13.54
CA PRO A 91 -20.91 -1.82 12.92
C PRO A 91 -21.22 -0.36 12.54
N TRP A 92 -20.56 0.58 13.22
CA TRP A 92 -20.72 2.02 13.04
C TRP A 92 -19.59 2.66 12.23
N GLY A 93 -18.62 1.88 11.72
CA GLY A 93 -17.53 2.47 10.94
C GLY A 93 -16.32 1.58 10.72
N THR A 94 -15.42 2.03 9.85
CA THR A 94 -14.14 1.39 9.58
C THR A 94 -13.00 2.37 9.76
N TRP A 95 -11.92 1.89 10.36
CA TRP A 95 -10.71 2.68 10.59
C TRP A 95 -9.55 1.87 10.06
N ARG A 96 -8.72 2.48 9.22
CA ARG A 96 -7.48 1.88 8.75
C ARG A 96 -6.36 2.89 8.94
N ALA A 97 -5.21 2.40 9.37
CA ALA A 97 -4.00 3.18 9.44
C ALA A 97 -2.85 2.29 9.00
N SER A 98 -1.92 2.85 8.25
CA SER A 98 -0.67 2.19 7.94
C SER A 98 0.48 3.17 8.06
N ALA A 99 1.60 2.65 8.54
CA ALA A 99 2.85 3.36 8.62
C ALA A 99 3.93 2.47 8.06
N ALA A 100 4.78 3.00 7.20
CA ALA A 100 5.91 2.27 6.68
C ALA A 100 7.15 3.15 6.62
N TYR A 101 8.27 2.57 6.99
CA TYR A 101 9.59 3.13 6.92
C TYR A 101 10.47 2.20 6.10
N SER A 102 11.25 2.74 5.18
CA SER A 102 12.28 1.96 4.49
C SER A 102 13.53 2.79 4.29
N ALA A 103 14.70 2.18 4.40
CA ALA A 103 15.97 2.85 4.19
C ALA A 103 16.98 1.92 3.52
N TYR A 104 17.98 2.50 2.85
CA TYR A 104 19.12 1.72 2.37
C TYR A 104 20.07 1.38 3.52
N LEU A 105 20.59 0.16 3.51
CA LEU A 105 21.49 -0.35 4.56
C LEU A 105 22.84 0.37 4.56
N HIS A 106 23.28 0.87 3.40
CA HIS A 106 24.56 1.55 3.24
C HIS A 106 24.49 3.06 3.54
N ASP A 107 23.28 3.65 3.51
CA ASP A 107 23.07 5.08 3.77
C ASP A 107 21.67 5.32 4.36
N ALA A 108 21.63 5.51 5.68
CA ALA A 108 20.40 5.79 6.42
C ALA A 108 19.78 7.16 6.09
N SER A 109 20.53 8.07 5.45
CA SER A 109 19.98 9.35 5.00
C SER A 109 19.00 9.17 3.83
N LYS A 110 19.09 8.04 3.11
CA LYS A 110 18.24 7.65 2.00
C LYS A 110 17.10 6.77 2.50
N TYR A 111 16.05 7.42 3.01
CA TYR A 111 14.88 6.74 3.54
C TYR A 111 13.58 7.13 2.83
N ASN A 112 12.53 6.37 3.06
CA ASN A 112 11.17 6.69 2.69
C ASN A 112 10.25 6.45 3.89
N ILE A 113 9.37 7.40 4.17
CA ILE A 113 8.30 7.29 5.17
C ILE A 113 6.97 7.42 4.45
N ASP A 114 6.10 6.44 4.65
CA ASP A 114 4.73 6.43 4.14
C ASP A 114 3.77 6.26 5.31
N LEU A 115 2.91 7.25 5.52
CA LEU A 115 1.83 7.21 6.49
C LEU A 115 0.50 7.36 5.75
N PHE A 116 -0.46 6.55 6.14
CA PHE A 116 -1.80 6.59 5.60
C PHE A 116 -2.80 6.31 6.72
N ALA A 117 -3.93 7.00 6.71
CA ALA A 117 -5.03 6.75 7.61
C ALA A 117 -6.35 7.06 6.91
N ASP A 118 -7.35 6.19 7.06
CA ASP A 118 -8.72 6.48 6.72
C ASP A 118 -9.67 6.07 7.83
N ALA A 119 -10.72 6.87 8.03
CA ALA A 119 -11.79 6.60 8.96
C ALA A 119 -13.12 6.91 8.28
N ASP A 120 -13.99 5.92 8.26
CA ASP A 120 -15.40 6.03 7.92
C ASP A 120 -16.20 5.81 9.20
N ALA A 121 -16.99 6.80 9.60
CA ALA A 121 -17.77 6.77 10.83
C ALA A 121 -19.20 7.19 10.58
N ARG A 122 -20.14 6.27 10.82
CA ARG A 122 -21.58 6.54 10.86
C ARG A 122 -21.95 7.18 12.20
N LEU A 123 -22.07 8.50 12.22
CA LEU A 123 -22.37 9.25 13.45
C LEU A 123 -23.83 9.10 13.87
N PHE A 124 -24.75 9.15 12.92
CA PHE A 124 -26.18 8.96 13.15
C PHE A 124 -26.87 8.40 11.89
N ARG A 125 -28.15 8.06 11.99
CA ARG A 125 -28.89 7.43 10.90
C ARG A 125 -28.87 8.31 9.65
N GLY A 126 -28.37 7.75 8.55
CA GLY A 126 -28.28 8.45 7.28
C GLY A 126 -27.03 9.31 7.14
N PHE A 127 -26.25 9.58 8.20
CA PHE A 127 -25.04 10.40 8.11
C PHE A 127 -23.77 9.60 8.39
N ALA A 128 -22.82 9.67 7.46
CA ALA A 128 -21.46 9.16 7.65
C ALA A 128 -20.43 10.23 7.32
N LEU A 129 -19.38 10.27 8.13
CA LEU A 129 -18.21 11.12 7.94
C LEU A 129 -17.06 10.24 7.45
N ASN A 130 -16.39 10.67 6.40
CA ASN A 130 -15.24 10.00 5.84
C ASN A 130 -14.02 10.93 5.87
N VAL A 131 -12.94 10.47 6.48
CA VAL A 131 -11.67 11.21 6.57
C VAL A 131 -10.58 10.30 6.01
N GLU A 132 -9.80 10.81 5.07
CA GLU A 132 -8.59 10.16 4.55
C GLU A 132 -7.41 11.12 4.69
N GLY A 133 -6.28 10.61 5.15
CA GLY A 133 -5.02 11.31 5.25
C GLY A 133 -3.88 10.44 4.71
N SER A 134 -2.97 11.06 3.98
CA SER A 134 -1.72 10.43 3.56
C SER A 134 -0.56 11.40 3.67
N PHE A 135 0.59 10.89 4.06
CA PHE A 135 1.85 11.62 4.13
C PHE A 135 2.97 10.71 3.63
N THR A 136 3.68 11.14 2.60
CA THR A 136 4.82 10.43 2.04
C THR A 136 6.03 11.36 2.01
N ARG A 137 7.18 10.89 2.48
CA ARG A 137 8.46 11.58 2.39
C ARG A 137 9.50 10.66 1.76
N VAL A 138 9.87 10.95 0.51
CA VAL A 138 10.78 10.12 -0.29
C VAL A 138 12.18 10.77 -0.34
N ARG A 139 13.18 10.15 0.25
CA ARG A 139 14.60 10.58 0.20
C ARG A 139 15.54 9.56 -0.42
N ASN A 140 15.01 8.48 -1.00
CA ASN A 140 15.77 7.35 -1.52
C ASN A 140 15.87 7.32 -3.06
N GLN A 141 15.84 8.48 -3.72
CA GLN A 141 15.79 8.60 -5.19
C GLN A 141 17.15 8.45 -5.89
N ILE A 142 17.90 7.39 -5.56
CA ILE A 142 19.27 7.18 -6.08
C ILE A 142 19.34 6.76 -7.56
N TYR A 143 18.22 6.29 -8.12
CA TYR A 143 18.09 5.82 -9.50
C TYR A 143 17.95 6.96 -10.54
N LEU A 144 17.92 8.23 -10.11
CA LEU A 144 17.79 9.35 -11.02
C LEU A 144 19.05 9.47 -11.90
N ALA A 145 18.86 9.50 -13.22
CA ALA A 145 19.94 9.66 -14.20
C ALA A 145 20.70 10.97 -13.97
N ALA A 146 22.03 10.97 -14.15
CA ALA A 146 22.85 12.18 -14.13
C ALA A 146 22.54 13.01 -15.38
N GLY A 147 22.05 14.24 -15.20
CA GLY A 147 21.89 15.20 -16.28
C GLY A 147 20.85 16.26 -15.92
N THR A 148 21.00 17.47 -16.46
CA THR A 148 19.95 18.49 -16.43
C THR A 148 18.73 17.94 -17.18
N ALA A 149 17.59 17.79 -16.50
CA ALA A 149 16.33 17.58 -17.19
C ALA A 149 16.02 18.86 -17.96
N THR A 150 15.77 18.80 -19.26
CA THR A 150 15.26 19.97 -19.99
C THR A 150 13.84 20.26 -19.50
N ASP A 151 13.43 21.53 -19.50
CA ASP A 151 12.11 21.95 -18.99
C ASP A 151 10.96 21.19 -19.69
N GLU A 152 11.14 20.84 -20.96
CA GLU A 152 10.19 20.04 -21.75
C GLU A 152 10.05 18.60 -21.22
N GLU A 153 11.15 17.94 -20.82
CA GLU A 153 11.09 16.57 -20.26
C GLU A 153 10.44 16.52 -18.87
N VAL A 154 10.59 17.59 -18.08
CA VAL A 154 9.94 17.75 -16.78
C VAL A 154 8.44 17.97 -16.95
N LEU A 155 8.04 18.86 -17.88
CA LEU A 155 6.64 19.16 -18.18
C LEU A 155 5.90 17.97 -18.81
N LEU A 156 6.59 17.18 -19.63
CA LEU A 156 6.07 15.94 -20.22
C LEU A 156 6.09 14.73 -19.26
N ARG A 157 6.54 14.92 -18.00
CA ARG A 157 6.69 13.86 -16.97
C ARG A 157 7.58 12.69 -17.39
N LEU A 158 8.51 12.92 -18.30
CA LEU A 158 9.44 11.91 -18.79
C LEU A 158 10.55 11.62 -17.77
N ARG A 159 10.77 12.51 -16.78
CA ARG A 159 11.80 12.38 -15.76
C ARG A 159 11.27 12.74 -14.36
N ARG A 160 11.60 11.93 -13.34
CA ARG A 160 11.14 12.14 -11.95
C ARG A 160 12.06 13.14 -11.24
N VAL A 161 11.49 14.22 -10.70
CA VAL A 161 12.21 15.28 -9.96
C VAL A 161 12.16 14.99 -8.45
N GLU A 162 13.19 15.42 -7.72
CA GLU A 162 13.34 15.21 -6.28
C GLU A 162 12.05 15.60 -5.52
N THR A 163 11.35 14.61 -4.99
CA THR A 163 10.04 14.80 -4.38
C THR A 163 10.21 14.87 -2.87
N GLY A 164 10.37 16.08 -2.32
CA GLY A 164 10.72 16.29 -0.91
C GLY A 164 9.67 15.75 0.08
N TYR A 165 8.40 16.14 -0.08
CA TYR A 165 7.29 15.70 0.76
C TYR A 165 5.97 15.80 -0.02
N ARG A 166 5.04 14.88 0.26
CA ARG A 166 3.68 14.92 -0.28
C ARG A 166 2.71 14.59 0.84
N TYR A 167 1.75 15.48 1.08
CA TYR A 167 0.65 15.22 1.99
C TYR A 167 -0.68 15.44 1.27
N ARG A 168 -1.69 14.69 1.67
CA ARG A 168 -3.06 14.86 1.20
C ARG A 168 -4.00 14.55 2.35
N MET A 169 -4.98 15.41 2.57
CA MET A 169 -6.07 15.18 3.49
C MET A 169 -7.38 15.43 2.74
N ILE A 170 -8.31 14.49 2.86
CA ILE A 170 -9.64 14.54 2.26
C ILE A 170 -10.64 14.34 3.40
N VAL A 171 -11.57 15.27 3.53
CA VAL A 171 -12.71 15.15 4.43
C VAL A 171 -13.95 15.20 3.57
N GLY A 172 -14.82 14.20 3.71
CA GLY A 172 -16.12 14.17 3.08
C GLY A 172 -17.18 13.72 4.06
N PHE A 173 -18.42 13.94 3.68
CA PHE A 173 -19.58 13.45 4.41
C PHE A 173 -20.59 12.93 3.40
N SER A 174 -21.40 11.97 3.83
CA SER A 174 -22.54 11.47 3.08
C SER A 174 -23.79 11.55 3.94
N PHE A 175 -24.87 12.05 3.34
CA PHE A 175 -26.20 12.06 3.96
C PHE A 175 -27.19 11.34 3.05
N GLN A 176 -27.74 10.22 3.53
CA GLN A 176 -28.78 9.45 2.86
C GLN A 176 -30.16 9.82 3.42
N PHE A 177 -30.98 10.45 2.58
CA PHE A 177 -32.40 10.67 2.86
C PHE A 177 -33.19 9.46 2.36
N GLY A 178 -33.82 8.72 3.28
CA GLY A 178 -34.62 7.54 2.94
C GLY A 178 -35.61 7.20 4.06
N SER A 179 -36.88 7.09 3.69
CA SER A 179 -38.02 6.79 4.57
C SER A 179 -37.79 5.50 5.37
N ILE A 180 -38.13 5.53 6.66
CA ILE A 180 -38.27 4.34 7.53
C ILE A 180 -39.41 3.42 7.04
N PHE A 181 -40.23 3.91 6.10
CA PHE A 181 -41.35 3.23 5.48
C PHE A 181 -41.10 3.07 3.98
N ASN A 182 -40.44 1.98 3.61
CA ASN A 182 -40.97 1.14 2.52
C ASN A 182 -40.37 -0.26 2.64
N ASN A 183 -40.81 -0.97 3.67
CA ASN A 183 -40.72 -2.42 3.68
C ASN A 183 -42.03 -2.97 3.09
N VAL A 184 -42.32 -2.68 1.83
CA VAL A 184 -43.29 -3.47 1.06
C VAL A 184 -42.49 -4.51 0.29
N VAL A 185 -42.01 -5.50 1.03
CA VAL A 185 -41.81 -6.82 0.44
C VAL A 185 -43.23 -7.37 0.31
N ASN A 186 -43.75 -7.48 -0.92
CA ASN A 186 -44.97 -8.24 -1.17
C ASN A 186 -44.57 -9.74 -1.18
N PRO A 187 -44.83 -10.53 -0.13
CA PRO A 187 -44.35 -11.91 -0.04
C PRO A 187 -45.22 -12.87 -0.86
N ARG A 188 -46.22 -12.39 -1.61
CA ARG A 188 -47.14 -13.21 -2.38
C ARG A 188 -46.58 -13.57 -3.75
N TRP A 189 -45.45 -14.27 -3.81
CA TRP A 189 -45.16 -15.17 -4.94
C TRP A 189 -44.07 -16.22 -4.64
N SER A 190 -44.14 -16.86 -3.47
CA SER A 190 -43.74 -18.26 -3.35
C SER A 190 -45.03 -19.09 -3.40
N ALA A 191 -45.20 -19.93 -4.43
CA ALA A 191 -46.07 -21.14 -4.51
C ALA A 191 -46.79 -21.31 -5.87
N THR A 192 -46.04 -21.58 -6.95
CA THR A 192 -46.41 -22.43 -8.12
C THR A 192 -45.32 -22.18 -9.17
N THR A 193 -44.24 -22.95 -9.23
CA THR A 193 -44.28 -24.32 -9.76
C THR A 193 -43.08 -25.10 -9.22
N GLY A 194 -43.36 -26.19 -8.52
CA GLY A 194 -42.38 -27.26 -8.39
C GLY A 194 -42.15 -27.87 -9.75
N ARG A 195 -40.88 -28.08 -10.12
CA ARG A 195 -40.51 -29.21 -10.95
C ARG A 195 -39.11 -29.69 -10.58
N GLN A 196 -39.13 -30.79 -9.85
CA GLN A 196 -38.07 -31.73 -9.57
C GLN A 196 -37.78 -32.55 -10.84
N GLY A 197 -36.50 -32.90 -11.03
CA GLY A 197 -36.08 -34.17 -11.64
C GLY A 197 -35.84 -34.19 -13.16
N GLY A 198 -34.63 -34.60 -13.54
CA GLY A 198 -34.20 -34.94 -14.90
C GLY A 198 -32.75 -34.57 -15.14
#